data_AF-A0A7S3F9X9-F1
#
_entry.id   AF-A0A7S3F9X9-F1
#
_cell.length_a   1.000
_cell.length_b   1.000
_cell.length_c   1.000
_cell.angle_alpha   90.00
_cell.angle_beta   90.00
_cell.angle_gamma   90.00
#
_symmetry.space_group_name_H-M   'P 1'
#
loop_
_entity.id
_entity.type
_entity.pdbx_description
1 polymer ?
#
loop_
_entity_poly.entity_id
_entity_poly.type
_entity_poly.pdbx_seq_one_letter_code
_entity_poly.pdbx_strand_id
1 'polypeptide(L)'
;LGSLPQERALFTALSAIAAAPMLSPMLLLSGHQASCFSPSYRQANSTPPVVSTDAELQEAVAPKDADDGADAADAADTTTPEAVPELTPEPTADPAPPLLHQPSALQFVWQFVDGALLLVGSLLTLASVVVGVMVPMKSGALLKAATRGALSRGAVLTVLALVNAQAVLKVLGSYCLVLAGQKLKRRLRQLLFSSVLAQDLGWVASSRPAALVAQLTTDTDEVSRSVSASIGMAITSTATVLGTLVQLALISPHLTALVLAIAPPAAALAAIASRHDRALRKQATAASTASSVGAGDAFTKLPTIQAYAQEEREAARYGAMLERESCLQRNHLIFHKAWTSGLQLITNASTAAGLAFAGTLAARGLVDPSMILSFSQLSMSLSSGVGQILFLVGDVAKISDAADRLSALHERSSAIPPGGATLDKDSLFLRGEVRFDNVTFSYPSRSAEGACNQAPPPPPPPGPPPH
;
A
#
# COMPACT_ATOMS: atom_id res chain seq x y z
N LEU A 1 25.48 -29.65 22.47
CA LEU A 1 24.55 -28.58 22.92
C LEU A 1 23.54 -29.13 23.94
N GLY A 2 23.97 -29.86 24.99
CA GLY A 2 23.00 -30.59 25.84
C GLY A 2 23.45 -30.95 27.26
N SER A 3 24.50 -30.34 27.81
CA SER A 3 25.05 -30.73 29.11
C SER A 3 24.88 -29.70 30.23
N LEU A 4 24.23 -28.54 29.99
CA LEU A 4 24.05 -27.52 31.03
C LEU A 4 22.56 -27.31 31.38
N PRO A 5 22.10 -27.64 32.60
CA PRO A 5 20.72 -27.44 33.04
C PRO A 5 20.28 -25.96 32.98
N GLN A 6 21.25 -25.03 33.04
CA GLN A 6 21.04 -23.60 32.93
C GLN A 6 20.58 -23.15 31.53
N GLU A 7 20.97 -23.88 30.46
CA GLU A 7 20.56 -23.56 29.08
C GLU A 7 19.09 -23.93 28.83
N ARG A 8 18.61 -25.05 29.39
CA ARG A 8 17.19 -25.45 29.30
C ARG A 8 16.28 -24.47 30.03
N ALA A 9 16.69 -24.00 31.22
CA ALA A 9 15.92 -23.05 32.02
C ALA A 9 15.81 -21.66 31.36
N LEU A 10 16.88 -21.19 30.70
CA LEU A 10 16.84 -19.95 29.91
C LEU A 10 15.93 -20.09 28.68
N PHE A 11 15.97 -21.24 28.01
CA PHE A 11 15.12 -21.50 26.84
C PHE A 11 13.63 -21.56 27.20
N THR A 12 13.28 -22.20 28.32
CA THR A 12 11.89 -22.25 28.81
C THR A 12 11.41 -20.91 29.35
N ALA A 13 12.29 -20.12 30.00
CA ALA A 13 11.96 -18.76 30.42
C ALA A 13 11.72 -17.83 29.21
N LEU A 14 12.56 -17.92 28.18
CA LEU A 14 12.41 -17.12 26.95
C LEU A 14 11.15 -17.50 26.16
N SER A 15 10.80 -18.79 26.08
CA SER A 15 9.54 -19.21 25.42
C SER A 15 8.30 -18.77 26.18
N ALA A 16 8.34 -18.78 27.52
CA ALA A 16 7.25 -18.27 28.36
C ALA A 16 7.08 -16.74 28.24
N ILE A 17 8.19 -15.99 28.19
CA ILE A 17 8.18 -14.53 28.00
C ILE A 17 7.69 -14.16 26.58
N ALA A 18 8.01 -14.96 25.56
CA ALA A 18 7.52 -14.73 24.20
C ALA A 18 6.00 -14.97 24.04
N ALA A 19 5.41 -15.87 24.85
CA ALA A 19 3.99 -16.19 24.79
C ALA A 19 3.09 -15.14 25.48
N ALA A 20 3.54 -14.55 26.58
CA ALA A 20 2.77 -13.61 27.40
C ALA A 20 2.24 -12.34 26.67
N PRO A 21 3.03 -11.62 25.85
CA PRO A 21 2.57 -10.39 25.19
C PRO A 21 1.65 -10.62 23.99
N MET A 22 1.57 -11.84 23.43
CA MET A 22 0.68 -12.13 22.30
C MET A 22 -0.73 -12.55 22.74
N LEU A 23 -0.88 -13.13 23.94
CA LEU A 23 -2.16 -13.58 24.46
C LEU A 23 -3.10 -12.42 24.88
N SER A 24 -2.56 -11.38 25.52
CA SER A 24 -3.36 -10.21 25.96
C SER A 24 -4.06 -9.44 24.82
N PRO A 25 -3.39 -9.05 23.72
CA PRO A 25 -4.06 -8.34 22.63
C PRO A 25 -5.01 -9.22 21.83
N MET A 26 -4.74 -10.53 21.68
CA MET A 26 -5.68 -11.44 21.02
C MET A 26 -6.99 -11.61 21.81
N LEU A 27 -6.92 -11.64 23.15
CA LEU A 27 -8.11 -11.66 24.01
C LEU A 27 -8.90 -10.33 23.95
N LEU A 28 -8.22 -9.19 23.83
CA LEU A 28 -8.86 -7.89 23.63
C LEU A 28 -9.52 -7.78 22.24
N LEU A 29 -8.89 -8.32 21.20
CA LEU A 29 -9.43 -8.36 19.83
C LEU A 29 -10.68 -9.25 19.74
N SER A 30 -10.75 -10.38 20.46
CA SER A 30 -11.96 -11.21 20.49
C SER A 30 -13.15 -10.51 21.13
N GLY A 31 -12.92 -9.64 22.12
CA GLY A 31 -13.98 -8.82 22.72
C GLY A 31 -14.45 -7.66 21.85
N HIS A 32 -13.53 -7.05 21.08
CA HIS A 32 -13.83 -5.87 20.25
C HIS A 32 -14.40 -6.19 18.86
N GLN A 33 -14.09 -7.36 18.26
CA GLN A 33 -14.70 -7.77 16.99
C GLN A 33 -16.23 -7.90 17.09
N ALA A 34 -16.76 -8.28 18.26
CA ALA A 34 -18.20 -8.38 18.50
C ALA A 34 -18.91 -7.01 18.56
N SER A 35 -18.23 -5.94 18.98
CA SER A 35 -18.80 -4.57 19.04
C SER A 35 -18.76 -3.82 17.72
N CYS A 36 -17.97 -4.27 16.74
CA CYS A 36 -17.86 -3.59 15.45
C CYS A 36 -19.07 -3.83 14.52
N PHE A 37 -19.89 -4.84 14.80
CA PHE A 37 -21.22 -4.98 14.20
C PHE A 37 -22.24 -4.23 15.05
N SER A 38 -22.20 -2.90 15.01
CA SER A 38 -23.27 -2.07 15.58
C SER A 38 -24.59 -2.32 14.82
N PRO A 39 -25.74 -2.39 15.52
CA PRO A 39 -27.06 -2.52 14.89
C PRO A 39 -27.44 -1.35 13.97
N SER A 40 -26.75 -0.20 14.06
CA SER A 40 -27.03 1.00 13.25
C SER A 40 -26.79 0.80 11.74
N TYR A 41 -25.78 0.00 11.35
CA TYR A 41 -25.56 -0.34 9.94
C TYR A 41 -26.67 -1.23 9.37
N ARG A 42 -27.26 -2.09 10.22
CA ARG A 42 -28.36 -2.97 9.82
C ARG A 42 -29.68 -2.18 9.71
N GLN A 43 -29.91 -1.22 10.60
CA GLN A 43 -31.08 -0.34 10.59
C GLN A 43 -31.11 0.63 9.39
N ALA A 44 -29.97 1.24 9.03
CA ALA A 44 -29.91 2.16 7.88
C ALA A 44 -30.26 1.49 6.53
N ASN A 45 -30.12 0.17 6.45
CA ASN A 45 -30.47 -0.63 5.26
C ASN A 45 -31.82 -1.36 5.38
N SER A 46 -32.54 -1.29 6.51
CA SER A 46 -33.74 -2.11 6.74
C SER A 46 -35.02 -1.35 7.13
N THR A 47 -35.01 -0.02 7.25
CA THR A 47 -36.22 0.73 7.61
C THR A 47 -36.96 1.30 6.39
N PRO A 48 -38.16 0.79 6.02
CA PRO A 48 -39.10 1.57 5.23
C PRO A 48 -39.61 2.77 6.07
N PRO A 49 -40.13 3.83 5.43
CA PRO A 49 -40.42 5.09 6.11
C PRO A 49 -41.56 4.92 7.11
N VAL A 50 -41.30 5.21 8.38
CA VAL A 50 -42.36 5.52 9.35
C VAL A 50 -42.57 7.03 9.28
N VAL A 51 -43.67 7.43 8.65
CA VAL A 51 -44.20 8.79 8.77
C VAL A 51 -44.80 8.89 10.17
N SER A 52 -44.09 9.54 11.09
CA SER A 52 -44.70 10.02 12.34
C SER A 52 -45.31 11.40 12.08
N THR A 53 -46.61 11.42 11.84
CA THR A 53 -47.44 12.60 12.01
C THR A 53 -47.61 12.88 13.50
N ASP A 54 -47.05 13.99 13.97
CA ASP A 54 -47.53 14.74 15.15
C ASP A 54 -47.66 16.20 14.66
N ALA A 55 -48.88 16.68 14.40
CA ALA A 55 -49.80 17.29 15.36
C ALA A 55 -49.36 18.69 15.81
N GLU A 56 -49.81 19.73 15.08
CA GLU A 56 -50.49 20.92 15.62
C GLU A 56 -50.59 21.99 14.52
N LEU A 57 -51.81 22.23 14.02
CA LEU A 57 -52.42 23.55 13.83
C LEU A 57 -53.80 23.34 13.16
N GLN A 58 -54.82 23.40 14.00
CA GLN A 58 -56.22 23.55 13.60
C GLN A 58 -56.45 24.96 13.06
N GLU A 59 -57.11 25.10 11.91
CA GLU A 59 -58.25 26.02 11.81
C GLU A 59 -59.17 25.66 10.62
N ALA A 60 -60.47 25.91 10.86
CA ALA A 60 -61.65 25.39 10.20
C ALA A 60 -61.96 26.00 8.82
N VAL A 61 -62.70 25.26 7.97
CA VAL A 61 -64.01 25.66 7.38
C VAL A 61 -64.75 24.40 6.88
N ALA A 62 -66.07 24.41 7.10
CA ALA A 62 -67.07 23.35 7.03
C ALA A 62 -67.53 22.93 5.59
N PRO A 63 -68.37 21.88 5.46
CA PRO A 63 -68.59 21.08 4.24
C PRO A 63 -69.87 21.46 3.47
N LYS A 64 -70.02 20.96 2.22
CA LYS A 64 -71.35 20.79 1.60
C LYS A 64 -71.42 19.81 0.40
N ASP A 65 -72.12 18.71 0.66
CA ASP A 65 -73.19 17.99 -0.08
C ASP A 65 -73.07 17.51 -1.55
N ALA A 66 -73.47 16.22 -1.69
CA ALA A 66 -74.32 15.57 -2.73
C ALA A 66 -73.67 15.26 -4.11
N ASP A 67 -73.98 14.17 -4.82
CA ASP A 67 -74.98 13.09 -4.68
C ASP A 67 -74.59 11.89 -5.57
N ASP A 68 -75.25 10.76 -5.31
CA ASP A 68 -75.68 9.68 -6.22
C ASP A 68 -74.73 8.69 -6.91
N GLY A 69 -75.11 7.41 -6.77
CA GLY A 69 -75.18 6.50 -7.93
C GLY A 69 -74.50 5.14 -7.80
N ALA A 70 -75.23 4.14 -7.28
CA ALA A 70 -74.86 2.73 -7.29
C ALA A 70 -75.04 2.08 -8.68
N ASP A 71 -74.15 1.16 -9.04
CA ASP A 71 -74.53 -0.13 -9.66
C ASP A 71 -73.39 -1.16 -9.59
N ALA A 72 -73.78 -2.42 -9.43
CA ALA A 72 -72.97 -3.52 -8.95
C ALA A 72 -72.55 -4.51 -10.06
N ALA A 73 -71.43 -5.20 -9.76
CA ALA A 73 -71.02 -6.55 -10.21
C ALA A 73 -70.64 -6.76 -11.68
N ASP A 74 -69.39 -7.14 -11.96
CA ASP A 74 -68.99 -8.56 -12.02
C ASP A 74 -67.45 -8.72 -12.20
N ALA A 75 -66.98 -9.94 -11.96
CA ALA A 75 -65.67 -10.53 -12.27
C ALA A 75 -64.48 -10.23 -11.34
N ALA A 76 -64.24 -11.20 -10.45
CA ALA A 76 -62.97 -11.46 -9.81
C ALA A 76 -61.86 -11.74 -10.84
N ASP A 77 -60.71 -11.09 -10.68
CA ASP A 77 -59.44 -11.70 -11.04
C ASP A 77 -58.34 -11.33 -10.04
N THR A 78 -57.68 -12.37 -9.56
CA THR A 78 -56.57 -12.36 -8.63
C THR A 78 -55.30 -12.04 -9.40
N THR A 79 -54.83 -10.80 -9.35
CA THR A 79 -53.45 -10.45 -9.75
C THR A 79 -52.62 -10.12 -8.52
N THR A 80 -51.76 -11.08 -8.18
CA THR A 80 -50.57 -10.99 -7.35
C THR A 80 -49.82 -9.68 -7.62
N PRO A 81 -49.31 -8.94 -6.60
CA PRO A 81 -48.42 -7.84 -6.87
C PRO A 81 -47.10 -8.40 -7.42
N GLU A 82 -46.85 -8.07 -8.69
CA GLU A 82 -45.64 -8.36 -9.43
C GLU A 82 -44.42 -7.86 -8.65
N ALA A 83 -43.52 -8.78 -8.35
CA ALA A 83 -42.27 -8.50 -7.65
C ALA A 83 -41.45 -7.51 -8.47
N VAL A 84 -41.14 -6.36 -7.86
CA VAL A 84 -40.11 -5.43 -8.35
C VAL A 84 -38.83 -6.25 -8.58
N PRO A 85 -38.23 -6.24 -9.78
CA PRO A 85 -36.98 -6.95 -10.00
C PRO A 85 -35.92 -6.35 -9.09
N GLU A 86 -35.41 -7.18 -8.20
CA GLU A 86 -34.24 -6.88 -7.39
C GLU A 86 -33.09 -6.58 -8.35
N LEU A 87 -32.72 -5.30 -8.45
CA LEU A 87 -31.52 -4.84 -9.14
C LEU A 87 -30.32 -5.47 -8.43
N THR A 88 -30.00 -6.69 -8.85
CA THR A 88 -28.68 -7.27 -8.66
C THR A 88 -27.69 -6.27 -9.25
N PRO A 89 -26.72 -5.78 -8.45
CA PRO A 89 -25.68 -4.94 -9.01
C PRO A 89 -24.98 -5.78 -10.09
N GLU A 90 -25.01 -5.28 -11.33
CA GLU A 90 -24.13 -5.79 -12.38
C GLU A 90 -22.72 -5.89 -11.81
N PRO A 91 -21.99 -6.99 -12.08
CA PRO A 91 -20.63 -7.12 -11.61
C PRO A 91 -19.82 -6.02 -12.29
N THR A 92 -19.58 -4.93 -11.56
CA THR A 92 -18.47 -4.02 -11.84
C THR A 92 -17.26 -4.92 -12.02
N ALA A 93 -16.72 -4.93 -13.24
CA ALA A 93 -15.61 -5.76 -13.67
C ALA A 93 -14.68 -6.05 -12.49
N ASP A 94 -14.60 -7.33 -12.12
CA ASP A 94 -13.73 -7.80 -11.06
C ASP A 94 -12.38 -7.07 -11.17
N PRO A 95 -11.84 -6.51 -10.08
CA PRO A 95 -10.43 -6.16 -10.08
C PRO A 95 -9.70 -7.46 -10.42
N ALA A 96 -9.07 -7.47 -11.60
CA ALA A 96 -8.38 -8.64 -12.12
C ALA A 96 -7.62 -9.32 -10.98
N PRO A 97 -7.71 -10.67 -10.85
CA PRO A 97 -7.01 -11.38 -9.78
C PRO A 97 -5.55 -10.97 -9.79
N PRO A 98 -4.84 -10.96 -8.64
CA PRO A 98 -3.44 -10.56 -8.58
C PRO A 98 -2.66 -11.51 -9.48
N LEU A 99 -2.41 -11.07 -10.72
CA LEU A 99 -1.64 -11.80 -11.68
C LEU A 99 -0.25 -11.92 -11.06
N LEU A 100 0.23 -13.15 -10.98
CA LEU A 100 1.60 -13.49 -10.60
C LEU A 100 2.55 -12.43 -11.18
N HIS A 101 3.22 -11.67 -10.30
CA HIS A 101 4.17 -10.62 -10.65
C HIS A 101 5.00 -11.03 -11.86
N GLN A 102 4.81 -10.35 -12.99
CA GLN A 102 5.66 -10.61 -14.14
C GLN A 102 7.02 -9.95 -13.85
N PRO A 103 8.15 -10.70 -13.89
CA PRO A 103 9.47 -10.10 -13.70
C PRO A 103 9.84 -9.04 -14.75
N SER A 104 9.04 -8.91 -15.83
CA SER A 104 9.18 -7.92 -16.91
C SER A 104 8.97 -6.48 -16.42
N ALA A 105 8.04 -6.21 -15.50
CA ALA A 105 7.74 -4.83 -15.09
C ALA A 105 8.85 -4.21 -14.23
N LEU A 106 9.53 -5.02 -13.40
CA LEU A 106 10.72 -4.55 -12.69
C LEU A 106 11.88 -4.34 -13.66
N GLN A 107 12.06 -5.22 -14.66
CA GLN A 107 13.05 -5.02 -15.73
C GLN A 107 12.81 -3.71 -16.49
N PHE A 108 11.53 -3.34 -16.73
CA PHE A 108 11.16 -2.06 -17.33
C PHE A 108 11.63 -0.85 -16.51
N VAL A 109 11.64 -0.92 -15.19
CA VAL A 109 12.17 0.17 -14.35
C VAL A 109 13.69 0.21 -14.39
N TRP A 110 14.35 -0.96 -14.40
CA TRP A 110 15.81 -1.09 -14.35
C TRP A 110 16.53 -0.44 -15.53
N GLN A 111 15.97 -0.50 -16.74
CA GLN A 111 16.56 0.12 -17.94
C GLN A 111 16.71 1.65 -17.84
N PHE A 112 15.94 2.33 -16.97
CA PHE A 112 16.00 3.78 -16.84
C PHE A 112 16.89 4.25 -15.69
N VAL A 113 17.41 3.34 -14.87
CA VAL A 113 18.23 3.70 -13.72
C VAL A 113 19.65 4.06 -14.14
N ASP A 114 20.22 5.09 -13.52
CA ASP A 114 21.61 5.48 -13.75
C ASP A 114 22.56 4.53 -13.01
N GLY A 115 23.08 3.54 -13.73
CA GLY A 115 23.91 2.46 -13.17
C GLY A 115 25.19 2.96 -12.49
N ALA A 116 25.78 4.06 -12.97
CA ALA A 116 27.00 4.62 -12.38
C ALA A 116 26.75 5.20 -10.98
N LEU A 117 25.67 5.97 -10.80
CA LEU A 117 25.28 6.52 -9.51
C LEU A 117 24.85 5.44 -8.52
N LEU A 118 24.16 4.39 -9.01
CA LEU A 118 23.84 3.24 -8.18
C LEU A 118 25.10 2.50 -7.70
N LEU A 119 26.06 2.25 -8.59
CA LEU A 119 27.32 1.58 -8.23
C LEU A 119 28.13 2.39 -7.21
N VAL A 120 28.31 3.70 -7.45
CA VAL A 120 29.00 4.57 -6.49
C VAL A 120 28.26 4.63 -5.16
N GLY A 121 26.94 4.80 -5.18
CA GLY A 121 26.11 4.83 -3.98
C GLY A 121 26.18 3.54 -3.17
N SER A 122 26.06 2.38 -3.83
CA SER A 122 26.15 1.05 -3.21
C SER A 122 27.53 0.73 -2.65
N LEU A 123 28.61 1.12 -3.33
CA LEU A 123 29.97 0.96 -2.81
C LEU A 123 30.20 1.82 -1.57
N LEU A 124 29.73 3.07 -1.57
CA LEU A 124 29.82 3.96 -0.41
C LEU A 124 29.00 3.47 0.77
N THR A 125 27.78 2.98 0.55
CA THR A 125 26.96 2.40 1.63
C THR A 125 27.60 1.13 2.16
N LEU A 126 28.13 0.26 1.31
CA LEU A 126 28.86 -0.94 1.74
C LEU A 126 30.10 -0.58 2.57
N ALA A 127 30.89 0.41 2.14
CA ALA A 127 32.03 0.92 2.90
C ALA A 127 31.59 1.46 4.27
N SER A 128 30.45 2.17 4.34
CA SER A 128 29.90 2.65 5.61
C SER A 128 29.53 1.51 6.56
N VAL A 129 29.01 0.39 6.03
CA VAL A 129 28.69 -0.80 6.84
C VAL A 129 29.96 -1.45 7.36
N VAL A 130 30.99 -1.61 6.53
CA VAL A 130 32.28 -2.17 6.96
C VAL A 130 32.87 -1.36 8.11
N VAL A 131 32.88 -0.03 8.00
CA VAL A 131 33.34 0.86 9.09
C VAL A 131 32.45 0.72 10.32
N GLY A 132 31.13 0.69 10.15
CA GLY A 132 30.18 0.59 11.27
C GLY A 132 30.26 -0.72 12.04
N VAL A 133 30.49 -1.83 11.35
CA VAL A 133 30.74 -3.15 11.96
C VAL A 133 32.05 -3.14 12.76
N MET A 134 33.06 -2.34 12.40
CA MET A 134 34.29 -2.22 13.21
C MET A 134 34.11 -1.45 14.53
N VAL A 135 33.11 -0.56 14.63
CA VAL A 135 32.91 0.30 15.81
C VAL A 135 32.72 -0.51 17.11
N PRO A 136 31.85 -1.54 17.18
CA PRO A 136 31.68 -2.37 18.38
C PRO A 136 32.94 -3.08 18.89
N MET A 137 33.86 -3.47 18.00
CA MET A 137 35.13 -4.09 18.42
C MET A 137 36.08 -3.06 19.00
N LYS A 138 36.19 -1.89 18.37
CA LYS A 138 37.06 -0.81 18.85
C LYS A 138 36.54 -0.19 20.14
N SER A 139 35.23 -0.09 20.33
CA SER A 139 34.61 0.34 21.58
C SER A 139 34.86 -0.68 22.72
N GLY A 140 34.78 -1.98 22.43
CA GLY A 140 35.14 -3.04 23.38
C GLY A 140 36.62 -2.98 23.78
N ALA A 141 37.52 -2.84 22.81
CA ALA A 141 38.95 -2.67 23.07
C ALA A 141 39.26 -1.41 23.88
N LEU A 142 38.55 -0.31 23.61
CA LEU A 142 38.64 0.93 24.37
C LEU A 142 38.21 0.72 25.83
N LEU A 143 37.09 0.02 26.06
CA LEU A 143 36.63 -0.33 27.41
C LEU A 143 37.65 -1.21 28.14
N LYS A 144 38.27 -2.18 27.45
CA LYS A 144 39.33 -3.02 28.00
C LYS A 144 40.58 -2.23 28.39
N ALA A 145 40.94 -1.22 27.61
CA ALA A 145 42.05 -0.31 27.93
C ALA A 145 41.69 0.59 29.13
N ALA A 146 40.44 1.06 29.19
CA ALA A 146 39.92 1.88 30.29
C ALA A 146 39.95 1.12 31.63
N THR A 147 39.49 -0.13 31.67
CA THR A 147 39.48 -0.95 32.89
C THR A 147 40.88 -1.29 33.41
N ARG A 148 41.90 -1.23 32.55
CA ARG A 148 43.32 -1.42 32.91
C ARG A 148 44.02 -0.11 33.28
N GLY A 149 43.32 1.03 33.27
CA GLY A 149 43.91 2.36 33.51
C GLY A 149 44.82 2.86 32.37
N ALA A 150 44.88 2.15 31.24
CA ALA A 150 45.75 2.46 30.10
C ALA A 150 44.97 3.16 28.97
N LEU A 151 44.14 4.15 29.31
CA LEU A 151 43.32 4.86 28.34
C LEU A 151 44.17 5.84 27.53
N SER A 152 44.46 5.50 26.27
CA SER A 152 45.18 6.41 25.37
C SER A 152 44.20 7.39 24.71
N ARG A 153 44.57 8.68 24.64
CA ARG A 153 43.84 9.69 23.87
C ARG A 153 43.67 9.26 22.41
N GLY A 154 44.68 8.59 21.87
CA GLY A 154 44.63 8.00 20.52
C GLY A 154 43.50 6.99 20.34
N ALA A 155 43.28 6.07 21.30
CA ALA A 155 42.19 5.09 21.19
C ALA A 155 40.81 5.76 21.16
N VAL A 156 40.58 6.77 21.99
CA VAL A 156 39.33 7.55 21.98
C VAL A 156 39.14 8.26 20.64
N LEU A 157 40.18 8.95 20.14
CA LEU A 157 40.15 9.64 18.85
C LEU A 157 39.91 8.68 17.68
N THR A 158 40.45 7.45 17.73
CA THR A 158 40.21 6.46 16.66
C THR A 158 38.75 6.00 16.62
N VAL A 159 38.10 5.77 17.76
CA VAL A 159 36.67 5.40 17.80
C VAL A 159 35.82 6.56 17.30
N LEU A 160 36.11 7.79 17.74
CA LEU A 160 35.40 8.98 17.27
C LEU A 160 35.58 9.20 15.77
N ALA A 161 36.80 9.02 15.25
CA ALA A 161 37.09 9.13 13.82
C ALA A 161 36.32 8.07 13.00
N LEU A 162 36.23 6.83 13.48
CA LEU A 162 35.46 5.77 12.82
C LEU A 162 33.96 6.08 12.77
N VAL A 163 33.37 6.56 13.87
CA VAL A 163 31.94 6.93 13.91
C VAL A 163 31.64 8.08 12.96
N ASN A 164 32.50 9.11 12.91
CA ASN A 164 32.35 10.22 11.97
C ASN A 164 32.55 9.77 10.53
N ALA A 165 33.56 8.94 10.25
CA ALA A 165 33.79 8.39 8.91
C ALA A 165 32.60 7.55 8.43
N GLN A 166 32.03 6.71 9.30
CA GLN A 166 30.80 5.97 9.01
C GLN A 166 29.65 6.90 8.65
N ALA A 167 29.43 7.97 9.44
CA ALA A 167 28.36 8.92 9.19
C ALA A 167 28.51 9.63 7.84
N VAL A 168 29.72 10.10 7.52
CA VAL A 168 30.03 10.77 6.25
C VAL A 168 29.80 9.83 5.06
N LEU A 169 30.33 8.60 5.12
CA LEU A 169 30.14 7.59 4.07
C LEU A 169 28.66 7.25 3.86
N LYS A 170 27.91 7.10 4.95
CA LYS A 170 26.47 6.81 4.90
C LYS A 170 25.69 7.94 4.23
N VAL A 171 25.98 9.20 4.58
CA VAL A 171 25.33 10.37 3.99
C VAL A 171 25.67 10.47 2.50
N LEU A 172 26.94 10.30 2.14
CA LEU A 172 27.38 10.39 0.74
C LEU A 172 26.79 9.28 -0.13
N GLY A 173 26.79 8.04 0.36
CA GLY A 173 26.14 6.92 -0.34
C GLY A 173 24.63 7.11 -0.50
N SER A 174 23.96 7.56 0.57
CA SER A 174 22.53 7.89 0.53
C SER A 174 22.23 9.01 -0.48
N TYR A 175 23.05 10.05 -0.51
CA TYR A 175 22.92 11.15 -1.46
C TYR A 175 23.01 10.67 -2.92
N CYS A 176 23.98 9.82 -3.24
CA CYS A 176 24.10 9.22 -4.58
C CYS A 176 22.86 8.39 -4.97
N LEU A 177 22.32 7.59 -4.04
CA LEU A 177 21.11 6.79 -4.28
C LEU A 177 19.87 7.66 -4.49
N VAL A 178 19.71 8.73 -3.69
CA VAL A 178 18.62 9.70 -3.86
C VAL A 178 18.71 10.39 -5.22
N LEU A 179 19.91 10.79 -5.66
CA LEU A 179 20.11 11.37 -6.99
C LEU A 179 19.77 10.40 -8.12
N ALA A 180 20.15 9.12 -7.98
CA ALA A 180 19.76 8.07 -8.93
C ALA A 180 18.24 7.95 -9.03
N GLY A 181 17.54 7.99 -7.89
CA GLY A 181 16.09 8.03 -7.79
C GLY A 181 15.45 9.19 -8.53
N GLN A 182 15.94 10.41 -8.28
CA GLN A 182 15.40 11.61 -8.92
C GLN A 182 15.59 11.59 -10.45
N LYS A 183 16.74 11.09 -10.93
CA LYS A 183 16.97 10.88 -12.36
C LYS A 183 16.00 9.85 -12.95
N LEU A 184 15.78 8.73 -12.26
CA LEU A 184 14.80 7.72 -12.65
C LEU A 184 13.39 8.31 -12.75
N LYS A 185 12.94 9.03 -11.70
CA LYS A 185 11.65 9.72 -11.67
C LYS A 185 11.46 10.64 -12.86
N ARG A 186 12.46 11.48 -13.15
CA ARG A 186 12.41 12.41 -14.29
C ARG A 186 12.26 11.67 -15.62
N ARG A 187 13.06 10.62 -15.85
CA ARG A 187 13.00 9.81 -17.08
C ARG A 187 11.65 9.12 -17.24
N LEU A 188 11.15 8.48 -16.18
CA LEU A 188 9.84 7.82 -16.19
C LEU A 188 8.72 8.82 -16.51
N ARG A 189 8.68 9.98 -15.85
CA ARG A 189 7.66 10.99 -16.12
C ARG A 189 7.71 11.52 -17.54
N GLN A 190 8.90 11.77 -18.08
CA GLN A 190 9.05 12.23 -19.48
C GLN A 190 8.52 11.19 -20.46
N LEU A 191 8.91 9.93 -20.27
CA LEU A 191 8.53 8.82 -21.14
C LEU A 191 7.03 8.49 -21.06
N LEU A 192 6.47 8.43 -19.86
CA LEU A 192 5.04 8.18 -19.66
C LEU A 192 4.17 9.34 -20.15
N PHE A 193 4.64 10.58 -19.96
CA PHE A 193 3.94 11.73 -20.52
C PHE A 193 3.93 11.67 -22.06
N SER A 194 5.07 11.34 -22.69
CA SER A 194 5.09 11.15 -24.15
C SER A 194 4.24 9.98 -24.62
N SER A 195 4.17 8.88 -23.86
CA SER A 195 3.34 7.72 -24.24
C SER A 195 1.85 8.03 -24.13
N VAL A 196 1.43 8.79 -23.11
CA VAL A 196 0.04 9.26 -22.96
C VAL A 196 -0.37 10.19 -24.09
N LEU A 197 0.51 11.10 -24.51
CA LEU A 197 0.25 12.01 -25.65
C LEU A 197 0.14 11.28 -26.99
N ALA A 198 0.73 10.09 -27.12
CA ALA A 198 0.67 9.27 -28.32
C ALA A 198 -0.58 8.35 -28.39
N GLN A 199 -1.42 8.31 -27.36
CA GLN A 199 -2.62 7.47 -27.32
C GLN A 199 -3.78 8.03 -28.14
N ASP A 200 -4.71 7.15 -28.52
CA ASP A 200 -5.92 7.52 -29.25
C ASP A 200 -6.92 8.32 -28.39
N LEU A 201 -7.66 9.22 -29.04
CA LEU A 201 -8.69 10.04 -28.41
C LEU A 201 -9.82 9.22 -27.80
N GLY A 202 -10.10 8.01 -28.32
CA GLY A 202 -11.12 7.12 -27.77
C GLY A 202 -10.78 6.66 -26.36
N TRP A 203 -9.53 6.24 -26.15
CA TRP A 203 -9.02 5.88 -24.84
C TRP A 203 -8.94 7.08 -23.89
N VAL A 204 -8.44 8.21 -24.36
CA VAL A 204 -8.34 9.43 -23.53
C VAL A 204 -9.74 9.88 -23.07
N ALA A 205 -10.75 9.80 -23.95
CA ALA A 205 -12.14 10.12 -23.61
C ALA A 205 -12.76 9.13 -22.60
N SER A 206 -12.35 7.85 -22.65
CA SER A 206 -12.78 6.85 -21.67
C SER A 206 -12.03 6.94 -20.32
N SER A 207 -10.88 7.60 -20.30
CA SER A 207 -10.01 7.69 -19.14
C SER A 207 -10.31 8.93 -18.30
N ARG A 208 -10.24 8.81 -16.97
CA ARG A 208 -10.40 9.97 -16.08
C ARG A 208 -9.09 10.77 -16.06
N PRO A 209 -9.06 12.06 -16.47
CA PRO A 209 -7.82 12.84 -16.50
C PRO A 209 -7.12 12.93 -15.14
N ALA A 210 -7.91 13.05 -14.06
CA ALA A 210 -7.40 13.06 -12.70
C ALA A 210 -6.68 11.75 -12.31
N ALA A 211 -7.18 10.59 -12.80
CA ALA A 211 -6.54 9.31 -12.56
C ALA A 211 -5.20 9.20 -13.31
N LEU A 212 -5.13 9.70 -14.55
CA LEU A 212 -3.88 9.73 -15.32
C LEU A 212 -2.82 10.62 -14.68
N VAL A 213 -3.21 11.79 -14.16
CA VAL A 213 -2.31 12.68 -13.43
C VAL A 213 -1.83 12.01 -12.14
N ALA A 214 -2.73 11.35 -11.40
CA ALA A 214 -2.37 10.60 -10.19
C ALA A 214 -1.38 9.46 -10.52
N GLN A 215 -1.60 8.72 -11.61
CA GLN A 215 -0.69 7.66 -12.05
C GLN A 215 0.68 8.23 -12.47
N LEU A 216 0.71 9.34 -13.22
CA LEU A 216 1.96 9.99 -13.61
C LEU A 216 2.73 10.58 -12.43
N THR A 217 2.05 11.01 -11.36
CA THR A 217 2.69 11.71 -10.24
C THR A 217 2.92 10.81 -9.04
N THR A 218 1.88 10.15 -8.54
CA THR A 218 1.91 9.32 -7.34
C THR A 218 2.66 8.01 -7.59
N ASP A 219 2.31 7.25 -8.64
CA ASP A 219 2.93 5.94 -8.89
C ASP A 219 4.42 6.10 -9.26
N THR A 220 4.80 7.10 -10.08
CA THR A 220 6.24 7.37 -10.34
C THR A 220 7.00 7.82 -9.10
N ASP A 221 6.35 8.57 -8.20
CA ASP A 221 6.97 9.01 -6.94
C ASP A 221 7.16 7.87 -5.96
N GLU A 222 6.21 6.96 -5.90
CA GLU A 222 6.31 5.74 -5.11
C GLU A 222 7.43 4.85 -5.65
N VAL A 223 7.43 4.52 -6.94
CA VAL A 223 8.48 3.68 -7.56
C VAL A 223 9.86 4.29 -7.38
N SER A 224 10.06 5.57 -7.68
CA SER A 224 11.37 6.21 -7.55
C SER A 224 11.89 6.24 -6.11
N ARG A 225 11.04 6.63 -5.15
CA ARG A 225 11.43 6.69 -3.74
C ARG A 225 11.73 5.30 -3.20
N SER A 226 10.84 4.34 -3.47
CA SER A 226 10.99 2.98 -2.98
C SER A 226 12.19 2.28 -3.63
N VAL A 227 12.45 2.42 -4.95
CA VAL A 227 13.66 1.86 -5.57
C VAL A 227 14.94 2.41 -4.92
N SER A 228 15.02 3.72 -4.71
CA SER A 228 16.21 4.37 -4.13
C SER A 228 16.44 3.96 -2.68
N ALA A 229 15.37 3.93 -1.89
CA ALA A 229 15.41 3.58 -0.48
C ALA A 229 15.61 2.06 -0.28
N SER A 230 14.86 1.23 -1.01
CA SER A 230 14.93 -0.23 -0.95
C SER A 230 16.29 -0.77 -1.33
N ILE A 231 16.93 -0.28 -2.41
CA ILE A 231 18.26 -0.76 -2.80
C ILE A 231 19.28 -0.44 -1.71
N GLY A 232 19.31 0.81 -1.24
CA GLY A 232 20.22 1.23 -0.17
C GLY A 232 20.00 0.45 1.12
N MET A 233 18.74 0.25 1.49
CA MET A 233 18.35 -0.50 2.68
C MET A 233 18.66 -1.99 2.53
N ALA A 234 18.43 -2.61 1.37
CA ALA A 234 18.76 -4.00 1.09
C ALA A 234 20.25 -4.26 1.27
N ILE A 235 21.09 -3.48 0.58
CA ILE A 235 22.56 -3.61 0.65
C ILE A 235 23.04 -3.39 2.09
N THR A 236 22.58 -2.32 2.73
CA THR A 236 23.00 -1.96 4.08
C THR A 236 22.58 -3.02 5.09
N SER A 237 21.32 -3.46 5.06
CA SER A 237 20.77 -4.42 6.01
C SER A 237 21.35 -5.82 5.84
N THR A 238 21.46 -6.32 4.61
CA THR A 238 22.10 -7.62 4.33
C THR A 238 23.57 -7.61 4.72
N ALA A 239 24.33 -6.57 4.34
CA ALA A 239 25.74 -6.45 4.72
C ALA A 239 25.92 -6.30 6.24
N THR A 240 25.02 -5.59 6.92
CA THR A 240 25.05 -5.45 8.39
C THR A 240 24.77 -6.79 9.07
N VAL A 241 23.75 -7.53 8.62
CA VAL A 241 23.44 -8.86 9.18
C VAL A 241 24.61 -9.82 8.98
N LEU A 242 25.16 -9.91 7.76
CA LEU A 242 26.31 -10.77 7.48
C LEU A 242 27.55 -10.34 8.27
N GLY A 243 27.88 -9.04 8.27
CA GLY A 243 29.04 -8.50 8.97
C GLY A 243 28.96 -8.70 10.48
N THR A 244 27.79 -8.46 11.07
CA THR A 244 27.57 -8.69 12.52
C THR A 244 27.63 -10.17 12.87
N LEU A 245 27.06 -11.07 12.06
CA LEU A 245 27.14 -12.52 12.30
C LEU A 245 28.58 -13.04 12.22
N VAL A 246 29.34 -12.62 11.20
CA VAL A 246 30.76 -12.98 11.07
C VAL A 246 31.55 -12.48 12.28
N GLN A 247 31.34 -11.24 12.69
CA GLN A 247 32.03 -10.66 13.83
C GLN A 247 31.66 -11.34 15.15
N LEU A 248 30.40 -11.72 15.33
CA LEU A 248 29.94 -12.47 16.50
C LEU A 248 30.62 -13.84 16.57
N ALA A 249 30.73 -14.52 15.43
CA ALA A 249 31.39 -15.82 15.32
C ALA A 249 32.88 -15.74 15.67
N LEU A 250 33.55 -14.65 15.29
CA LEU A 250 34.95 -14.37 15.65
C LEU A 250 35.14 -14.05 17.14
N ILE A 251 34.14 -13.44 17.79
CA ILE A 251 34.17 -13.08 19.21
C ILE A 251 33.96 -14.32 20.08
N SER A 252 32.86 -15.05 19.88
CA SER A 252 32.58 -16.27 20.64
C SER A 252 31.55 -17.14 19.89
N PRO A 253 31.90 -18.40 19.58
CA PRO A 253 30.96 -19.32 18.93
C PRO A 253 29.76 -19.64 19.84
N HIS A 254 29.91 -19.57 21.17
CA HIS A 254 28.83 -19.83 22.12
C HIS A 254 27.75 -18.75 22.08
N LEU A 255 28.15 -17.47 22.02
CA LEU A 255 27.22 -16.34 21.89
C LEU A 255 26.51 -16.36 20.54
N THR A 256 27.22 -16.76 19.49
CA THR A 256 26.67 -16.89 18.14
C THR A 256 25.62 -18.00 18.07
N ALA A 257 25.89 -19.15 18.69
CA ALA A 257 24.92 -20.25 18.76
C ALA A 257 23.63 -19.85 19.49
N LEU A 258 23.72 -19.04 20.55
CA LEU A 258 22.56 -18.52 21.27
C LEU A 258 21.67 -17.66 20.35
N VAL A 259 22.29 -16.71 19.64
CA VAL A 259 21.57 -15.83 18.70
C VAL A 259 20.94 -16.65 17.57
N LEU A 260 21.68 -17.62 17.04
CA LEU A 260 21.21 -18.51 15.97
C LEU A 260 20.10 -19.46 16.43
N ALA A 261 20.01 -19.75 17.73
CA ALA A 261 18.91 -20.54 18.29
C ALA A 261 17.63 -19.71 18.50
N ILE A 262 17.76 -18.42 18.85
CA ILE A 262 16.62 -17.53 19.13
C ILE A 262 16.06 -16.90 17.84
N ALA A 263 16.90 -16.62 16.85
CA ALA A 263 16.50 -15.89 15.65
C ALA A 263 15.46 -16.63 14.78
N PRO A 264 15.59 -17.94 14.46
CA PRO A 264 14.61 -18.66 13.65
C PRO A 264 13.18 -18.70 14.24
N PRO A 265 12.97 -19.04 15.53
CA PRO A 265 11.61 -19.04 16.09
C PRO A 265 11.02 -17.62 16.16
N ALA A 266 11.83 -16.60 16.47
CA ALA A 266 11.36 -15.21 16.45
C ALA A 266 10.95 -14.77 15.03
N ALA A 267 11.72 -15.15 14.01
CA ALA A 267 11.40 -14.87 12.61
C ALA A 267 10.13 -15.61 12.15
N ALA A 268 9.93 -16.88 12.56
CA ALA A 268 8.72 -17.65 12.25
C ALA A 268 7.47 -16.99 12.85
N LEU A 269 7.55 -16.59 14.12
CA LEU A 269 6.46 -15.87 14.80
C LEU A 269 6.15 -14.55 14.07
N ALA A 270 7.19 -13.84 13.66
CA ALA A 270 7.04 -12.61 12.90
C ALA A 270 6.43 -12.79 11.52
N ALA A 271 6.78 -13.87 10.82
CA ALA A 271 6.17 -14.20 9.55
C ALA A 271 4.66 -14.45 9.70
N ILE A 272 4.24 -15.22 10.72
CA ILE A 272 2.82 -15.53 10.97
C ILE A 272 2.03 -14.25 11.28
N ALA A 273 2.50 -13.47 12.26
CA ALA A 273 1.80 -12.26 12.65
C ALA A 273 1.78 -11.19 11.54
N SER A 274 2.85 -11.10 10.72
CA SER A 274 2.88 -10.19 9.58
C SER A 274 1.82 -10.53 8.51
N ARG A 275 1.48 -11.81 8.33
CA ARG A 275 0.41 -12.22 7.41
C ARG A 275 -0.94 -11.71 7.90
N HIS A 276 -1.19 -11.82 9.20
CA HIS A 276 -2.41 -11.32 9.81
C HIS A 276 -2.49 -9.79 9.78
N ASP A 277 -1.39 -9.09 10.09
CA ASP A 277 -1.30 -7.62 9.98
C ASP A 277 -1.62 -7.15 8.57
N ARG A 278 -1.11 -7.84 7.53
CA ARG A 278 -1.41 -7.53 6.13
C ARG A 278 -2.90 -7.70 5.79
N ALA A 279 -3.56 -8.74 6.32
CA ALA A 279 -4.98 -8.95 6.08
C ALA A 279 -5.84 -7.83 6.71
N LEU A 280 -5.54 -7.45 7.95
CA LEU A 280 -6.22 -6.33 8.63
C LEU A 280 -5.95 -4.99 7.94
N ARG A 281 -4.70 -4.74 7.52
CA ARG A 281 -4.32 -3.57 6.71
C ARG A 281 -5.18 -3.46 5.47
N LYS A 282 -5.31 -4.55 4.71
CA LYS A 282 -6.07 -4.57 3.46
C LYS A 282 -7.55 -4.22 3.68
N GLN A 283 -8.16 -4.72 4.76
CA GLN A 283 -9.53 -4.38 5.12
C GLN A 283 -9.68 -2.90 5.50
N ALA A 284 -8.76 -2.37 6.32
CA ALA A 284 -8.77 -0.96 6.71
C ALA A 284 -8.57 -0.03 5.51
N THR A 285 -7.63 -0.33 4.60
CA THR A 285 -7.42 0.45 3.38
C THR A 285 -8.60 0.38 2.42
N ALA A 286 -9.25 -0.79 2.30
CA ALA A 286 -10.45 -0.94 1.48
C ALA A 286 -11.62 -0.09 2.01
N ALA A 287 -11.82 -0.06 3.34
CA ALA A 287 -12.84 0.78 3.96
C ALA A 287 -12.57 2.28 3.75
N SER A 288 -11.31 2.71 3.90
CA SER A 288 -10.89 4.10 3.64
C SER A 288 -11.04 4.51 2.16
N THR A 289 -10.80 3.58 1.25
CA THR A 289 -11.06 3.79 -0.18
C THR A 289 -12.56 3.92 -0.44
N ALA A 290 -13.38 3.07 0.18
CA ALA A 290 -14.83 3.11 0.02
C ALA A 290 -15.44 4.42 0.55
N SER A 291 -14.99 4.93 1.71
CA SER A 291 -15.46 6.23 2.22
C SER A 291 -15.03 7.38 1.29
N SER A 292 -13.79 7.36 0.79
CA SER A 292 -13.30 8.36 -0.17
C SER A 292 -14.11 8.38 -1.47
N VAL A 293 -14.43 7.20 -2.01
CA VAL A 293 -15.29 7.06 -3.20
C VAL A 293 -16.71 7.55 -2.90
N GLY A 294 -17.28 7.16 -1.75
CA GLY A 294 -18.61 7.59 -1.32
C GLY A 294 -18.74 9.12 -1.22
N ALA A 295 -17.72 9.79 -0.67
CA ALA A 295 -17.67 11.25 -0.64
C ALA A 295 -17.59 11.86 -2.06
N GLY A 296 -16.75 11.30 -2.93
CA GLY A 296 -16.64 11.75 -4.33
C GLY A 296 -17.96 11.62 -5.10
N ASP A 297 -18.67 10.52 -4.90
CA ASP A 297 -19.99 10.28 -5.51
C ASP A 297 -21.04 11.26 -4.98
N ALA A 298 -21.04 11.54 -3.67
CA ALA A 298 -21.93 12.52 -3.05
C ALA A 298 -21.69 13.93 -3.61
N PHE A 299 -20.42 14.36 -3.73
CA PHE A 299 -20.10 15.67 -4.32
C PHE A 299 -20.49 15.78 -5.78
N THR A 300 -20.33 14.70 -6.56
CA THR A 300 -20.72 14.68 -7.98
C THR A 300 -22.24 14.80 -8.13
N LYS A 301 -23.01 14.25 -7.19
CA LYS A 301 -24.49 14.22 -7.21
C LYS A 301 -25.12 15.28 -6.31
N LEU A 302 -24.35 16.27 -5.84
CA LEU A 302 -24.81 17.28 -4.90
C LEU A 302 -26.08 18.02 -5.36
N PRO A 303 -26.21 18.46 -6.64
CA PRO A 303 -27.43 19.10 -7.10
C PRO A 303 -28.66 18.19 -7.02
N THR A 304 -28.49 16.89 -7.28
CA THR A 304 -29.57 15.91 -7.15
C THR A 304 -29.96 15.72 -5.69
N ILE A 305 -28.98 15.61 -4.78
CA ILE A 305 -29.25 15.47 -3.35
C ILE A 305 -30.05 16.66 -2.82
N GLN A 306 -29.66 17.88 -3.22
CA GLN A 306 -30.37 19.11 -2.86
C GLN A 306 -31.77 19.20 -3.50
N ALA A 307 -31.91 18.76 -4.75
CA ALA A 307 -33.21 18.73 -5.43
C ALA A 307 -34.24 17.82 -4.72
N TYR A 308 -33.78 16.76 -4.05
CA TYR A 308 -34.62 15.83 -3.28
C TYR A 308 -34.58 16.08 -1.76
N ALA A 309 -33.92 17.15 -1.29
CA ALA A 309 -33.75 17.47 0.14
C ALA A 309 -33.27 16.26 0.99
N GLN A 310 -32.27 15.52 0.48
CA GLN A 310 -31.73 14.30 1.11
C GLN A 310 -30.39 14.51 1.81
N GLU A 311 -30.02 15.74 2.18
CA GLU A 311 -28.71 16.06 2.77
C GLU A 311 -28.45 15.30 4.06
N GLU A 312 -29.42 15.26 4.98
CA GLU A 312 -29.29 14.56 6.26
C GLU A 312 -29.14 13.05 6.07
N ARG A 313 -29.88 12.47 5.11
CA ARG A 313 -29.80 11.05 4.79
C ARG A 313 -28.43 10.68 4.24
N GLU A 314 -27.89 11.51 3.35
CA GLU A 314 -26.58 11.30 2.78
C GLU A 314 -25.46 11.49 3.81
N ALA A 315 -25.60 12.48 4.70
CA ALA A 315 -24.69 12.69 5.83
C ALA A 315 -24.69 11.48 6.78
N ALA A 316 -25.86 10.92 7.10
CA ALA A 316 -25.97 9.72 7.93
C ALA A 316 -25.36 8.48 7.24
N ARG A 317 -25.58 8.32 5.93
CA ARG A 317 -24.96 7.25 5.13
C ARG A 317 -23.43 7.34 5.17
N TYR A 318 -22.88 8.53 4.95
CA TYR A 318 -21.43 8.75 5.02
C TYR A 318 -20.89 8.54 6.45
N GLY A 319 -21.62 8.98 7.48
CA GLY A 319 -21.30 8.71 8.88
C GLY A 319 -21.18 7.22 9.19
N ALA A 320 -22.07 6.38 8.66
CA ALA A 320 -21.99 4.94 8.81
C ALA A 320 -20.75 4.32 8.11
N MET A 321 -20.33 4.87 6.96
CA MET A 321 -19.08 4.46 6.30
C MET A 321 -17.86 4.81 7.14
N LEU A 322 -17.83 6.01 7.74
CA LEU A 322 -16.75 6.45 8.62
C LEU A 322 -16.66 5.62 9.90
N GLU A 323 -17.79 5.23 10.49
CA GLU A 323 -17.80 4.36 11.67
C GLU A 323 -17.18 3.00 11.38
N ARG A 324 -17.52 2.42 10.21
CA ARG A 324 -16.92 1.16 9.73
C ARG A 324 -15.43 1.31 9.46
N GLU A 325 -15.02 2.38 8.80
CA GLU A 325 -13.60 2.69 8.57
C GLU A 325 -12.85 2.81 9.89
N SER A 326 -13.39 3.58 10.84
CA SER A 326 -12.81 3.80 12.17
C SER A 326 -12.63 2.49 12.94
N CYS A 327 -13.65 1.62 12.97
CA CYS A 327 -13.52 0.31 13.61
C CYS A 327 -12.39 -0.53 12.97
N LEU A 328 -12.36 -0.65 11.64
CA LEU A 328 -11.38 -1.49 10.95
C LEU A 328 -9.96 -0.94 11.10
N GLN A 329 -9.80 0.38 10.97
CA GLN A 329 -8.55 1.09 11.25
C GLN A 329 -8.11 0.84 12.70
N ARG A 330 -9.01 0.98 13.68
CA ARG A 330 -8.70 0.76 15.09
C ARG A 330 -8.25 -0.68 15.36
N ASN A 331 -8.96 -1.67 14.83
CA ASN A 331 -8.60 -3.09 14.99
C ASN A 331 -7.23 -3.39 14.36
N HIS A 332 -6.99 -2.89 13.16
CA HIS A 332 -5.69 -3.00 12.51
C HIS A 332 -4.60 -2.34 13.36
N LEU A 333 -4.77 -1.09 13.79
CA LEU A 333 -3.76 -0.35 14.54
C LEU A 333 -3.47 -0.98 15.91
N ILE A 334 -4.49 -1.43 16.65
CA ILE A 334 -4.30 -2.11 17.94
C ILE A 334 -3.50 -3.39 17.72
N PHE A 335 -3.89 -4.24 16.76
CA PHE A 335 -3.13 -5.46 16.45
C PHE A 335 -1.69 -5.13 16.04
N HIS A 336 -1.51 -4.18 15.13
CA HIS A 336 -0.20 -3.77 14.62
C HIS A 336 0.72 -3.28 15.76
N LYS A 337 0.20 -2.41 16.63
CA LYS A 337 0.95 -1.85 17.77
C LYS A 337 1.26 -2.93 18.81
N ALA A 338 0.31 -3.79 19.13
CA ALA A 338 0.52 -4.88 20.06
C ALA A 338 1.55 -5.88 19.54
N TRP A 339 1.44 -6.26 18.27
CA TRP A 339 2.39 -7.15 17.60
C TRP A 339 3.81 -6.57 17.55
N THR A 340 3.96 -5.33 17.07
CA THR A 340 5.28 -4.69 16.97
C THR A 340 5.93 -4.47 18.33
N SER A 341 5.14 -4.12 19.36
CA SER A 341 5.64 -3.99 20.74
C SER A 341 6.01 -5.35 21.34
N GLY A 342 5.24 -6.41 21.04
CA GLY A 342 5.55 -7.78 21.43
C GLY A 342 6.87 -8.26 20.82
N LEU A 343 7.11 -7.99 19.53
CA LEU A 343 8.37 -8.29 18.86
C LEU A 343 9.55 -7.51 19.47
N GLN A 344 9.34 -6.24 19.83
CA GLN A 344 10.34 -5.43 20.53
C GLN A 344 10.66 -6.01 21.92
N LEU A 345 9.65 -6.49 22.66
CA LEU A 345 9.83 -7.14 23.95
C LEU A 345 10.65 -8.42 23.80
N ILE A 346 10.35 -9.27 22.80
CA ILE A 346 11.13 -10.48 22.50
C ILE A 346 12.59 -10.12 22.20
N THR A 347 12.82 -9.06 21.42
CA THR A 347 14.16 -8.59 21.06
C THR A 347 14.93 -8.05 22.28
N ASN A 348 14.26 -7.31 23.17
CA ASN A 348 14.87 -6.80 24.39
C ASN A 348 15.15 -7.95 25.38
N ALA A 349 14.23 -8.90 25.52
CA ALA A 349 14.38 -10.07 26.38
C ALA A 349 15.52 -10.98 25.89
N SER A 350 15.63 -11.20 24.57
CA SER A 350 16.73 -11.98 23.99
C SER A 350 18.08 -11.28 24.19
N THR A 351 18.12 -9.94 24.06
CA THR A 351 19.33 -9.15 24.34
C THR A 351 19.72 -9.25 25.81
N ALA A 352 18.76 -9.12 26.74
CA ALA A 352 18.98 -9.25 28.18
C ALA A 352 19.46 -10.66 28.57
N ALA A 353 18.86 -11.70 28.00
CA ALA A 353 19.28 -13.09 28.21
C ALA A 353 20.70 -13.33 27.65
N GLY A 354 20.99 -12.79 26.47
CA GLY A 354 22.33 -12.83 25.87
C GLY A 354 23.38 -12.13 26.73
N LEU A 355 23.05 -10.97 27.29
CA LEU A 355 23.89 -10.24 28.25
C LEU A 355 24.12 -11.04 29.53
N ALA A 356 23.08 -11.63 30.11
CA ALA A 356 23.20 -12.47 31.30
C ALA A 356 24.10 -13.69 31.03
N PHE A 357 23.91 -14.35 29.89
CA PHE A 357 24.76 -15.47 29.47
C PHE A 357 26.21 -15.02 29.25
N ALA A 358 26.44 -13.93 28.52
CA ALA A 358 27.77 -13.34 28.34
C ALA A 358 28.43 -12.98 29.69
N GLY A 359 27.66 -12.44 30.64
CA GLY A 359 28.10 -12.14 31.99
C GLY A 359 28.53 -13.38 32.78
N THR A 360 27.75 -14.47 32.71
CA THR A 360 28.15 -15.75 33.34
C THR A 360 29.42 -16.33 32.71
N LEU A 361 29.60 -16.16 31.40
CA LEU A 361 30.80 -16.61 30.68
C LEU A 361 32.03 -15.77 31.08
N ALA A 362 31.84 -14.47 31.25
CA ALA A 362 32.87 -13.56 31.75
C ALA A 362 33.23 -13.84 33.23
N ALA A 363 32.25 -14.14 34.08
CA ALA A 363 32.48 -14.52 35.48
C ALA A 363 33.29 -15.82 35.61
N ARG A 364 33.19 -16.73 34.63
CA ARG A 364 33.99 -17.96 34.55
C ARG A 364 35.39 -17.74 33.94
N GLY A 365 35.74 -16.51 33.57
CA GLY A 365 37.02 -16.17 32.95
C GLY A 365 37.18 -16.64 31.50
N LEU A 366 36.10 -17.09 30.85
CA LEU A 366 36.13 -17.62 29.49
C LEU A 366 36.07 -16.52 28.42
N VAL A 367 35.59 -15.32 28.78
CA VAL A 367 35.46 -14.17 27.89
C VAL A 367 35.81 -12.89 28.65
N ASP A 368 36.51 -11.95 28.00
CA ASP A 368 36.80 -10.64 28.59
C ASP A 368 35.50 -9.86 28.88
N PRO A 369 35.35 -9.19 30.04
CA PRO A 369 34.18 -8.39 30.36
C PRO A 369 33.86 -7.29 29.32
N SER A 370 34.88 -6.79 28.62
CA SER A 370 34.73 -5.81 27.55
C SER A 370 33.95 -6.33 26.34
N MET A 371 33.89 -7.64 26.14
CA MET A 371 33.16 -8.28 25.04
C MET A 371 31.65 -8.20 25.25
N ILE A 372 31.18 -7.99 26.48
CA ILE A 372 29.76 -7.79 26.80
C ILE A 372 29.25 -6.51 26.12
N LEU A 373 30.07 -5.45 26.10
CA LEU A 373 29.75 -4.20 25.41
C LEU A 373 29.72 -4.40 23.89
N SER A 374 30.73 -5.09 23.32
CA SER A 374 30.75 -5.38 21.89
C SER A 374 29.54 -6.24 21.47
N PHE A 375 29.22 -7.26 22.27
CA PHE A 375 28.07 -8.14 22.04
C PHE A 375 26.75 -7.37 22.06
N SER A 376 26.54 -6.45 23.01
CA SER A 376 25.29 -5.68 23.09
C SER A 376 25.09 -4.79 21.87
N GLN A 377 26.15 -4.11 21.41
CA GLN A 377 26.10 -3.25 20.22
C GLN A 377 25.89 -4.07 18.93
N LEU A 378 26.51 -5.25 18.83
CA LEU A 378 26.31 -6.15 17.69
C LEU A 378 24.90 -6.74 17.67
N SER A 379 24.36 -7.11 18.82
CA SER A 379 22.99 -7.65 18.94
C SER A 379 21.94 -6.62 18.51
N MET A 380 22.13 -5.35 18.89
CA MET A 380 21.25 -4.25 18.47
C MET A 380 21.35 -3.99 16.96
N SER A 381 22.56 -4.03 16.40
CA SER A 381 22.81 -3.87 14.96
C SER A 381 22.19 -5.01 14.15
N LEU A 382 22.34 -6.26 14.62
CA LEU A 382 21.74 -7.45 14.01
C LEU A 382 20.22 -7.36 14.01
N SER A 383 19.61 -6.99 15.14
CA SER A 383 18.16 -6.83 15.27
C SER A 383 17.62 -5.76 14.32
N SER A 384 18.31 -4.62 14.23
CA SER A 384 17.95 -3.55 13.27
C SER A 384 18.08 -4.01 11.82
N GLY A 385 19.16 -4.72 11.48
CA GLY A 385 19.38 -5.25 10.12
C GLY A 385 18.30 -6.25 9.72
N VAL A 386 17.97 -7.21 10.59
CA VAL A 386 16.89 -8.18 10.34
C VAL A 386 15.53 -7.47 10.18
N GLY A 387 15.23 -6.49 11.03
CA GLY A 387 14.01 -5.69 10.91
C GLY A 387 13.89 -4.96 9.59
N GLN A 388 14.99 -4.38 9.08
CA GLN A 388 15.04 -3.72 7.77
C GLN A 388 14.82 -4.71 6.61
N ILE A 389 15.37 -5.92 6.69
CA ILE A 389 15.12 -6.97 5.68
C ILE A 389 13.64 -7.36 5.66
N LEU A 390 13.03 -7.54 6.83
CA LEU A 390 11.60 -7.87 6.92
C LEU A 390 10.71 -6.75 6.36
N PHE A 391 11.11 -5.49 6.54
CA PHE A 391 10.44 -4.34 5.92
C PHE A 391 10.55 -4.35 4.40
N LEU A 392 11.75 -4.66 3.87
CA LEU A 392 12.03 -4.67 2.43
C LEU A 392 11.11 -5.62 1.66
N VAL A 393 10.77 -6.79 2.22
CA VAL A 393 9.86 -7.75 1.59
C VAL A 393 8.49 -7.11 1.27
N GLY A 394 7.98 -6.26 2.16
CA GLY A 394 6.72 -5.55 1.94
C GLY A 394 6.84 -4.38 0.98
N ASP A 395 8.00 -3.71 0.93
CA ASP A 395 8.23 -2.58 0.02
C ASP A 395 8.40 -3.06 -1.43
N VAL A 396 9.08 -4.19 -1.64
CA VAL A 396 9.27 -4.79 -2.98
C VAL A 396 7.93 -5.12 -3.65
N ALA A 397 6.97 -5.69 -2.90
CA ALA A 397 5.65 -6.01 -3.43
C ALA A 397 4.88 -4.76 -3.91
N LYS A 398 5.02 -3.64 -3.20
CA LYS A 398 4.41 -2.36 -3.59
C LYS A 398 5.06 -1.79 -4.83
N ILE A 399 6.40 -1.86 -4.91
CA ILE A 399 7.15 -1.41 -6.08
C ILE A 399 6.72 -2.20 -7.31
N SER A 400 6.58 -3.52 -7.21
CA SER A 400 6.13 -4.34 -8.33
C SER A 400 4.72 -3.96 -8.79
N ASP A 401 3.77 -3.78 -7.87
CA ASP A 401 2.40 -3.40 -8.23
C ASP A 401 2.34 -2.05 -8.95
N ALA A 402 3.14 -1.08 -8.50
CA ALA A 402 3.23 0.22 -9.15
C ALA A 402 3.98 0.14 -10.49
N ALA A 403 5.05 -0.65 -10.57
CA ALA A 403 5.78 -0.88 -11.81
C ALA A 403 4.91 -1.53 -12.88
N ASP A 404 4.08 -2.52 -12.51
CA ASP A 404 3.13 -3.19 -13.42
C ASP A 404 2.13 -2.19 -14.02
N ARG A 405 1.62 -1.24 -13.22
CA ARG A 405 0.73 -0.18 -13.72
C ARG A 405 1.43 0.78 -14.68
N LEU A 406 2.69 1.13 -14.40
CA LEU A 406 3.47 2.04 -15.24
C LEU A 406 3.91 1.36 -16.55
N SER A 407 4.31 0.08 -16.51
CA SER A 407 4.67 -0.67 -17.71
C SER A 407 3.44 -0.88 -18.59
N ALA A 408 2.28 -1.23 -18.02
CA ALA A 408 1.03 -1.35 -18.77
C ALA A 408 0.63 -0.05 -19.48
N LEU A 409 0.86 1.11 -18.84
CA LEU A 409 0.61 2.41 -19.45
C LEU A 409 1.60 2.73 -20.58
N HIS A 410 2.85 2.27 -20.48
CA HIS A 410 3.87 2.49 -21.49
C HIS A 410 3.74 1.55 -22.70
N GLU A 411 3.50 0.27 -22.46
CA GLU A 411 3.42 -0.78 -23.50
C GLU A 411 2.12 -0.70 -24.31
N ARG A 412 1.13 0.07 -23.83
CA ARG A 412 -0.10 0.32 -24.56
C ARG A 412 0.21 0.97 -25.92
N SER A 413 -0.04 0.23 -26.99
CA SER A 413 0.01 0.75 -28.34
C SER A 413 -1.29 1.47 -28.69
N SER A 414 -1.19 2.65 -29.33
CA SER A 414 -2.36 3.36 -29.86
C SER A 414 -3.00 2.54 -30.97
N ALA A 415 -4.33 2.40 -30.92
CA ALA A 415 -5.08 1.76 -31.99
C ALA A 415 -5.02 2.54 -33.31
N ILE A 416 -4.70 3.84 -33.25
CA ILE A 416 -4.55 4.73 -34.40
C ILE A 416 -3.07 5.14 -34.48
N PRO A 417 -2.33 4.79 -35.55
CA PRO A 417 -0.91 5.09 -35.64
C PRO A 417 -0.66 6.61 -35.63
N PRO A 418 0.22 7.11 -34.73
CA PRO A 418 0.57 8.52 -34.69
C PRO A 418 1.37 8.89 -35.94
N GLY A 419 0.92 9.90 -36.69
CA GLY A 419 1.64 10.47 -37.83
C GLY A 419 1.06 10.15 -39.22
N GLY A 420 0.07 9.25 -39.34
CA GLY A 420 -0.56 8.92 -40.62
C GLY A 420 0.41 8.41 -41.69
N ALA A 421 -0.02 8.38 -42.95
CA ALA A 421 0.86 8.13 -44.09
C ALA A 421 1.43 9.44 -44.61
N THR A 422 2.76 9.50 -44.81
CA THR A 422 3.41 10.66 -45.45
C THR A 422 3.26 10.53 -46.97
N LEU A 423 2.63 11.51 -47.60
CA LEU A 423 2.59 11.61 -49.06
C LEU A 423 3.69 12.57 -49.55
N ASP A 424 4.27 12.23 -50.70
CA ASP A 424 5.40 12.95 -51.27
C ASP A 424 4.95 14.33 -51.78
N LYS A 425 5.67 15.39 -51.39
CA LYS A 425 5.25 16.79 -51.62
C LYS A 425 5.13 17.13 -53.10
N ASP A 426 5.90 16.45 -53.94
CA ASP A 426 5.98 16.70 -55.37
C ASP A 426 4.93 15.90 -56.16
N SER A 427 4.15 15.04 -55.50
CA SER A 427 3.27 14.06 -56.16
C SER A 427 1.79 14.45 -56.27
N LEU A 428 1.34 15.59 -55.71
CA LEU A 428 -0.10 15.89 -55.59
C LEU A 428 -0.53 17.32 -55.90
N PHE A 429 -1.39 17.46 -56.91
CA PHE A 429 -2.38 18.53 -56.98
C PHE A 429 -3.55 18.21 -56.04
N LEU A 430 -3.38 18.48 -54.75
CA LEU A 430 -4.47 18.38 -53.75
C LEU A 430 -5.52 19.46 -54.03
N ARG A 431 -6.68 19.06 -54.56
CA ARG A 431 -7.84 19.97 -54.76
C ARG A 431 -8.65 20.24 -53.49
N GLY A 432 -8.40 19.48 -52.43
CA GLY A 432 -9.11 19.61 -51.14
C GLY A 432 -10.53 19.05 -51.14
N GLU A 433 -10.91 18.23 -52.13
CA GLU A 433 -12.23 17.59 -52.17
C GLU A 433 -12.30 16.44 -51.16
N VAL A 434 -13.27 16.50 -50.24
CA VAL A 434 -13.50 15.48 -49.19
C VAL A 434 -14.82 14.77 -49.48
N ARG A 435 -14.78 13.45 -49.62
CA ARG A 435 -15.97 12.60 -49.86
C ARG A 435 -16.10 11.56 -48.76
N PHE A 436 -17.31 11.42 -48.21
CA PHE A 436 -17.70 10.35 -47.30
C PHE A 436 -18.49 9.31 -48.11
N ASP A 437 -18.05 8.05 -48.10
CA ASP A 437 -18.72 6.95 -48.82
C ASP A 437 -19.10 5.85 -47.83
N ASN A 438 -20.40 5.69 -47.58
CA ASN A 438 -20.97 4.67 -46.67
C ASN A 438 -20.30 4.59 -45.29
N VAL A 439 -20.02 5.74 -44.66
CA VAL A 439 -19.34 5.81 -43.36
C VAL A 439 -20.35 5.68 -42.22
N THR A 440 -20.17 4.68 -41.37
CA THR A 440 -20.90 4.53 -40.09
C THR A 440 -19.93 4.76 -38.93
N PHE A 441 -20.30 5.61 -37.98
CA PHE A 441 -19.46 5.96 -36.83
C PHE A 441 -20.30 6.04 -35.54
N SER A 442 -19.78 5.48 -34.46
CA SER A 442 -20.33 5.64 -33.11
C SER A 442 -19.20 5.93 -32.13
N TYR A 443 -19.46 6.82 -31.16
CA TYR A 443 -18.51 7.12 -30.11
C TYR A 443 -18.35 5.92 -29.16
N PRO A 444 -17.12 5.52 -28.80
CA PRO A 444 -16.88 4.38 -27.92
C PRO A 444 -17.60 4.47 -26.56
N SER A 445 -17.79 5.69 -26.05
CA SER A 445 -18.47 5.95 -24.77
C SER A 445 -20.00 5.78 -24.82
N ARG A 446 -20.59 5.53 -26.01
CA ARG A 446 -22.05 5.43 -26.22
C ARG A 446 -22.44 4.22 -27.09
N SER A 447 -21.66 3.15 -27.07
CA SER A 447 -21.93 1.96 -27.90
C SER A 447 -23.21 1.18 -27.53
N ALA A 448 -23.94 1.56 -26.48
CA ALA A 448 -25.14 0.87 -26.04
C ALA A 448 -26.46 1.43 -26.61
N GLU A 449 -26.49 2.59 -27.28
CA GLU A 449 -27.73 3.12 -27.86
C GLU A 449 -27.47 3.70 -29.26
N GLY A 450 -28.23 3.19 -30.24
CA GLY A 450 -28.01 3.37 -31.67
C GLY A 450 -27.78 4.82 -32.11
N ALA A 451 -26.53 5.14 -32.45
CA ALA A 451 -26.21 6.31 -33.23
C ALA A 451 -26.17 5.90 -34.72
N CYS A 452 -27.10 6.47 -35.50
CA CYS A 452 -27.34 6.29 -36.94
C CYS A 452 -28.22 5.10 -37.39
N ASN A 453 -29.52 5.14 -37.07
CA ASN A 453 -30.51 4.69 -38.05
C ASN A 453 -30.73 5.84 -39.06
N GLN A 454 -30.13 5.68 -40.24
CA GLN A 454 -30.44 6.27 -41.55
C GLN A 454 -31.14 7.64 -41.55
N ALA A 455 -30.46 8.68 -42.04
CA ALA A 455 -31.13 9.88 -42.51
C ALA A 455 -32.20 9.49 -43.56
N PRO A 456 -33.49 9.85 -43.37
CA PRO A 456 -34.51 9.52 -44.36
C PRO A 456 -34.21 10.24 -45.68
N PRO A 457 -34.45 9.61 -46.85
CA PRO A 457 -34.23 10.25 -48.13
C PRO A 457 -35.09 11.51 -48.27
N PRO A 458 -34.62 12.55 -48.99
CA PRO A 458 -35.38 13.79 -49.17
C PRO A 458 -36.73 13.50 -49.84
N PRO A 459 -37.81 14.22 -49.46
CA PRO A 459 -39.13 14.01 -50.05
C PRO A 459 -39.12 14.32 -51.56
N PRO A 460 -39.87 13.57 -52.38
CA PRO A 460 -39.95 13.82 -53.82
C PRO A 460 -40.58 15.20 -54.11
N PRO A 461 -40.17 15.88 -55.20
CA PRO A 461 -40.70 17.18 -55.54
C PRO A 461 -42.22 17.12 -55.79
N PRO A 462 -42.98 18.16 -55.40
CA PRO A 462 -44.42 18.18 -55.58
C PRO A 462 -44.76 18.08 -57.08
N GLY A 463 -45.59 17.11 -57.44
CA GLY A 463 -46.10 16.93 -58.79
C GLY A 463 -46.96 18.12 -59.25
N PRO A 464 -47.08 18.35 -60.56
CA PRO A 464 -47.81 19.49 -61.10
C PRO A 464 -49.31 19.41 -60.75
N PRO A 465 -49.98 20.57 -60.52
CA PRO A 465 -51.38 20.60 -60.13
C PRO A 465 -52.28 20.05 -61.25
N PRO A 466 -53.37 19.35 -60.90
CA PRO A 466 -54.33 18.84 -61.87
C PRO A 466 -55.09 19.99 -62.55
N HIS A 467 -55.24 19.87 -63.87
CA HIS A 467 -55.99 20.78 -64.75
C HIS A 467 -57.50 20.59 -64.65
#